data_AF-A0A212AJ37-F1
#
_entry.id   AF-A0A212AJ37-F1
#
_cell.length_a   1.000
_cell.length_b   1.000
_cell.length_c   1.000
_cell.angle_alpha   90.00
_cell.angle_beta   90.00
_cell.angle_gamma   90.00
#
_symmetry.space_group_name_H-M   'P 1'
#
loop_
_entity.id
_entity.type
_entity.pdbx_description
1 polymer ?
#
loop_
_entity_poly.entity_id
_entity_poly.type
_entity_poly.pdbx_seq_one_letter_code
_entity_poly.pdbx_strand_id
1 'polypeptide(L)'
;MGEFHNHSDPTFADHCAFGSSRWVAAVLGKGPAWLRKNLDRMTVAGFPAPDPITRLYLKADVMAWLDRRRQIPDRDPRAHQAARETTNGVRYDAL
;
A
#
# COMPACT_ATOMS: atom_id res chain seq x y z
N MET A 1 20.70 30.37 22.41
CA MET A 1 19.92 29.11 22.41
C MET A 1 18.97 29.17 21.22
N GLY A 2 19.22 28.36 20.19
CA GLY A 2 18.33 28.31 19.03
C GLY A 2 17.15 27.41 19.37
N GLU A 3 15.95 27.96 19.43
CA GLU A 3 14.73 27.18 19.56
C GLU A 3 14.51 26.40 18.26
N PHE A 4 14.91 25.13 18.26
CA PHE A 4 14.49 24.18 17.24
C PHE A 4 13.00 23.92 17.44
N HIS A 5 12.17 24.78 16.85
CA HIS A 5 10.75 24.51 16.68
C HIS A 5 10.64 23.20 15.88
N ASN A 6 10.37 22.10 16.60
CA ASN A 6 9.99 20.83 16.00
C ASN A 6 8.63 21.05 15.34
N HIS A 7 8.64 21.56 14.10
CA HIS A 7 7.45 21.91 13.34
C HIS A 7 6.72 20.60 13.02
N SER A 8 5.75 20.26 13.86
CA SER A 8 4.88 19.12 13.65
C SER A 8 4.19 19.30 12.31
N ASP A 9 4.35 18.34 11.40
CA ASP A 9 3.72 18.38 10.08
C ASP A 9 2.19 18.35 10.27
N PRO A 10 1.46 19.44 9.99
CA PRO A 10 0.04 19.54 10.29
C PRO A 10 -0.77 18.55 9.46
N THR A 11 -0.23 18.05 8.36
CA THR A 11 -0.90 17.06 7.51
C THR A 11 -1.10 15.70 8.20
N PHE A 12 -0.42 15.44 9.32
CA PHE A 12 -0.68 14.27 10.15
C PHE A 12 -1.96 14.37 10.98
N ALA A 13 -2.55 15.56 11.12
CA ALA A 13 -3.83 15.71 11.80
C ALA A 13 -4.94 14.94 11.05
N ASP A 14 -5.84 14.32 11.81
CA ASP A 14 -6.92 13.49 11.28
C ASP A 14 -7.84 14.26 10.31
N HIS A 15 -8.22 15.49 10.69
CA HIS A 15 -9.11 16.36 9.91
C HIS A 15 -8.49 16.93 8.63
N CYS A 16 -7.18 16.78 8.40
CA CYS A 16 -6.56 17.26 7.18
C CYS A 16 -6.88 16.32 6.00
N ALA A 17 -7.54 16.85 4.97
CA ALA A 17 -7.81 16.12 3.73
C ALA A 17 -6.54 15.81 2.91
N PHE A 18 -5.50 16.64 3.07
CA PHE A 18 -4.24 16.53 2.34
C PHE A 18 -3.11 15.95 3.22
N GLY A 19 -2.23 15.19 2.58
CA GLY A 19 -1.06 14.54 3.17
C GLY A 19 0.24 15.02 2.52
N SER A 20 1.25 15.30 3.34
CA SER A 20 2.60 15.58 2.84
C SER A 20 3.28 14.33 2.28
N SER A 21 4.40 14.50 1.58
CA SER A 21 5.27 13.37 1.20
C SER A 21 5.74 12.55 2.41
N ARG A 22 5.87 13.19 3.59
CA ARG A 22 6.24 12.52 4.84
C ARG A 22 5.10 11.65 5.36
N TRP A 23 3.88 12.16 5.32
CA TRP A 23 2.68 11.40 5.64
C TRP A 23 2.53 10.18 4.72
N VAL A 24 2.66 10.38 3.40
CA VAL A 24 2.58 9.27 2.42
C VAL A 24 3.64 8.20 2.69
N ALA A 25 4.88 8.60 2.94
CA ALA A 25 5.96 7.66 3.26
C ALA A 25 5.66 6.88 4.55
N ALA A 26 5.13 7.55 5.58
CA ALA A 26 4.74 6.92 6.84
C ALA A 26 3.61 5.90 6.65
N VAL A 27 2.57 6.23 5.88
CA VAL A 27 1.45 5.33 5.57
C VAL A 27 1.93 4.08 4.82
N LEU A 28 2.92 4.22 3.95
CA LEU A 28 3.55 3.12 3.24
C LEU A 28 4.54 2.30 4.11
N GLY A 29 4.83 2.74 5.33
CA GLY A 29 5.86 2.15 6.19
C GLY A 29 7.27 2.28 5.60
N LYS A 30 7.54 3.34 4.85
CA LYS A 30 8.81 3.60 4.16
C LYS A 30 9.39 4.96 4.54
N GLY A 31 10.68 5.14 4.26
CA GLY A 31 11.34 6.43 4.44
C GLY A 31 11.03 7.42 3.29
N PRO A 32 11.15 8.74 3.51
CA PRO A 32 10.90 9.75 2.48
C PRO A 32 11.85 9.63 1.28
N ALA A 33 13.09 9.18 1.50
CA ALA A 33 14.05 8.91 0.43
C ALA A 33 13.61 7.74 -0.47
N TRP A 34 12.98 6.72 0.11
CA TRP A 34 12.43 5.60 -0.65
C TRP A 34 11.26 6.05 -1.53
N LEU A 35 10.36 6.89 -0.98
CA LEU A 35 9.23 7.43 -1.72
C LEU A 35 9.71 8.20 -2.95
N ARG A 36 10.68 9.13 -2.79
CA ARG A 36 11.25 9.89 -3.91
C ARG A 36 11.82 9.00 -5.02
N LYS A 37 12.52 7.92 -4.66
CA LYS A 37 13.12 6.99 -5.63
C LYS A 37 12.10 6.13 -6.36
N ASN A 38 10.97 5.82 -5.72
CA ASN A 38 9.97 4.90 -6.26
C ASN A 38 8.71 5.62 -6.79
N LEU A 39 8.61 6.93 -6.59
CA LEU A 39 7.43 7.71 -6.96
C LEU A 39 7.09 7.53 -8.43
N ASP A 40 8.08 7.65 -9.31
CA ASP A 40 7.90 7.51 -10.76
C ASP A 40 7.27 6.16 -11.14
N ARG A 41 7.84 5.06 -10.62
CA ARG A 41 7.31 3.71 -10.80
C ARG A 41 5.90 3.55 -10.21
N MET A 42 5.64 4.19 -9.08
CA MET A 42 4.33 4.16 -8.43
C MET A 42 3.28 4.90 -9.24
N THR A 43 3.61 6.08 -9.78
CA THR A 43 2.73 6.87 -10.66
C THR A 43 2.36 6.08 -11.91
N VAL A 44 3.33 5.39 -12.53
CA VAL A 44 3.06 4.48 -13.67
C VAL A 44 2.11 3.34 -13.27
N ALA A 45 2.21 2.85 -12.02
CA ALA A 45 1.30 1.85 -11.46
C ALA A 45 -0.02 2.44 -10.92
N GLY A 46 -0.35 3.68 -11.27
CA GLY A 46 -1.60 4.35 -10.91
C GLY A 46 -1.64 4.96 -9.51
N PHE A 47 -0.49 5.19 -8.86
CA PHE A 47 -0.44 5.96 -7.61
C PHE A 47 -0.84 7.41 -7.87
N PRO A 48 -1.63 8.04 -6.98
CA PRO A 48 -2.09 9.41 -7.18
C PRO A 48 -0.93 10.40 -7.23
N ALA A 49 -0.98 11.30 -8.21
CA ALA A 49 -0.07 12.43 -8.29
C ALA A 49 -0.40 13.47 -7.20
N PRO A 50 0.60 14.23 -6.72
CA PRO A 50 0.32 15.37 -5.85
C PRO A 50 -0.47 16.43 -6.59
N ASP A 51 -1.36 17.12 -5.87
CA ASP A 51 -2.11 18.25 -6.37
C ASP A 51 -1.15 19.35 -6.89
N PRO A 52 -1.37 19.89 -8.10
CA PRO A 52 -0.42 20.83 -8.72
C PRO A 52 -0.31 22.16 -7.98
N ILE A 53 -1.34 22.57 -7.22
CA ILE A 53 -1.39 23.86 -6.53
C ILE A 53 -0.72 23.76 -5.16
N THR A 54 -1.15 22.80 -4.35
CA THR A 54 -0.70 22.61 -2.97
C THR A 54 0.55 21.75 -2.86
N ARG A 55 0.89 20.98 -3.91
CA ARG A 55 1.97 19.98 -3.92
C ARG A 55 1.80 18.89 -2.86
N LEU A 56 0.57 18.69 -2.37
CA LEU A 56 0.20 17.67 -1.38
C LEU A 56 -0.59 16.54 -2.05
N TYR A 57 -0.66 15.39 -1.38
CA TYR A 57 -1.46 14.25 -1.83
C TYR A 57 -2.83 14.29 -1.19
N LEU A 58 -3.88 13.95 -1.94
CA LEU A 58 -5.19 13.73 -1.33
C LEU A 58 -5.15 12.41 -0.52
N LYS A 59 -5.42 12.48 0.78
CA LYS A 59 -5.34 11.28 1.65
C LYS A 59 -6.30 10.20 1.19
N ALA A 60 -7.50 10.58 0.76
CA ALA A 60 -8.52 9.66 0.29
C ALA A 60 -8.02 8.81 -0.90
N ASP A 61 -7.37 9.43 -1.90
CA ASP A 61 -6.86 8.72 -3.07
C ASP A 61 -5.71 7.76 -2.70
N VAL A 62 -4.81 8.19 -1.81
CA VAL A 62 -3.70 7.34 -1.34
C VAL A 62 -4.24 6.11 -0.61
N MET A 63 -5.25 6.30 0.26
CA MET A 63 -5.89 5.20 0.99
C MET A 63 -6.67 4.27 0.05
N ALA A 64 -7.40 4.83 -0.92
CA ALA A 64 -8.11 4.03 -1.93
C ALA A 64 -7.15 3.19 -2.78
N TRP A 65 -6.00 3.74 -3.17
CA TRP A 65 -4.97 2.99 -3.90
C TRP A 65 -4.39 1.86 -3.06
N LEU A 66 -4.20 2.07 -1.75
CA LEU A 66 -3.75 1.02 -0.83
C LEU A 66 -4.79 -0.07 -0.64
N ASP A 67 -6.05 0.31 -0.50
CA ASP A 67 -7.16 -0.63 -0.35
C ASP A 67 -7.28 -1.56 -1.57
N ARG A 68 -7.21 -1.01 -2.78
CA ARG A 68 -7.18 -1.77 -4.04
C ARG A 68 -6.04 -2.80 -4.09
N ARG A 69 -4.88 -2.50 -3.49
CA ARG A 69 -3.74 -3.42 -3.42
C ARG A 69 -3.85 -4.46 -2.31
N ARG A 70 -4.64 -4.17 -1.28
CA ARG A 70 -4.91 -5.08 -0.16
C ARG A 70 -6.06 -6.03 -0.45
N GLN A 71 -6.91 -5.72 -1.43
CA GLN A 71 -7.88 -6.66 -1.95
C GLN A 71 -7.14 -7.90 -2.48
N ILE A 72 -7.21 -8.97 -1.70
CA ILE A 72 -6.85 -10.31 -2.17
C ILE A 72 -7.83 -10.61 -3.30
N PRO A 73 -7.37 -10.89 -4.53
CA PRO A 73 -8.28 -11.30 -5.59
C PRO A 73 -9.09 -12.49 -5.09
N ASP A 74 -10.41 -12.41 -5.20
CA ASP A 74 -11.32 -13.47 -4.80
C ASP A 74 -10.81 -14.79 -5.38
N ARG A 75 -10.51 -15.74 -4.49
CA ARG A 75 -9.87 -17.00 -4.85
C ARG A 75 -10.82 -17.74 -5.78
N ASP A 76 -10.45 -17.85 -7.06
CA ASP A 76 -11.25 -18.55 -8.06
C ASP A 76 -11.67 -19.94 -7.52
N PRO A 77 -12.99 -20.22 -7.37
CA PRO A 77 -13.46 -21.46 -6.75
C PRO A 77 -13.09 -22.72 -7.55
N ARG A 78 -12.66 -22.58 -8.82
CA ARG A 78 -12.19 -23.70 -9.65
C ARG A 78 -10.78 -24.16 -9.26
N ALA A 79 -9.99 -23.31 -8.60
CA ALA A 79 -8.68 -23.72 -8.08
C ALA A 79 -8.78 -24.80 -6.98
N HIS A 80 -9.95 -24.96 -6.35
CA HIS A 80 -10.20 -25.97 -5.33
C HIS A 80 -10.51 -27.37 -5.91
N GLN A 81 -10.86 -27.47 -7.19
CA GLN A 81 -11.22 -28.73 -7.85
C GLN A 81 -9.98 -29.49 -8.32
N ALA A 82 -8.98 -28.80 -8.87
CA ALA A 82 -7.73 -29.40 -9.35
C ALA A 82 -6.88 -30.05 -8.24
N ALA A 83 -7.03 -29.62 -6.98
CA ALA A 83 -6.26 -30.16 -5.86
C ALA A 83 -6.84 -31.49 -5.29
N ARG A 84 -8.08 -31.84 -5.62
CA ARG A 84 -8.73 -33.05 -5.09
C ARG A 84 -8.53 -34.30 -5.93
N GLU A 85 -8.03 -34.16 -7.15
CA GLU A 85 -7.96 -35.27 -8.11
C GLU A 85 -6.61 -36.03 -8.06
N THR A 86 -5.60 -35.50 -7.37
CA THR A 86 -4.26 -36.13 -7.26
C THR A 86 -3.98 -36.62 -5.84
N THR A 87 -4.77 -37.56 -5.33
CA THR A 87 -4.34 -38.41 -4.22
C THR A 87 -4.67 -39.86 -4.56
N ASN A 88 -3.85 -40.44 -5.45
CA ASN A 88 -3.65 -41.88 -5.51
C ASN A 88 -2.99 -42.30 -4.18
N GLY A 89 -3.81 -42.63 -3.18
CA GLY A 89 -3.36 -43.17 -1.92
C GLY A 89 -2.74 -44.55 -2.12
N VAL A 90 -1.43 -44.66 -1.95
CA VAL A 90 -0.72 -45.94 -1.85
C VAL A 90 -1.13 -46.63 -0.55
N ARG A 91 -1.80 -47.78 -0.64
CA ARG A 91 -2.13 -48.65 0.51
C ARG A 91 -0.89 -49.45 0.91
N TYR A 92 -0.40 -49.21 2.14
CA TYR A 92 0.67 -49.99 2.77
C TYR A 92 0.10 -51.08 3.68
N ASP A 93 -0.63 -52.04 3.13
CA ASP A 93 -1.15 -53.17 3.92
C ASP A 93 -0.92 -54.48 3.17
N ALA A 94 0.33 -54.97 3.26
CA ALA A 94 0.77 -56.35 3.00
C ALA A 94 2.28 -56.44 3.30
N LEU A 95 2.64 -56.57 4.57
CA LEU A 95 3.95 -57.07 5.04
C LEU A 95 3.71 -58.16 6.08
#